data_AF-A0A831K2G9-F1
#
_entry.id   AF-A0A831K2G9-F1
#
_cell.length_a   1.000
_cell.length_b   1.000
_cell.length_c   1.000
_cell.angle_alpha   90.00
_cell.angle_beta   90.00
_cell.angle_gamma   90.00
#
_symmetry.space_group_name_H-M   'P 1'
#
loop_
_entity.id
_entity.type
_entity.pdbx_description
1 polymer ?
#
loop_
_entity_poly.entity_id
_entity_poly.type
_entity_poly.pdbx_seq_one_letter_code
_entity_poly.pdbx_strand_id
1 'polypeptide(L)'
;MHFLLLFFLRLLSQLGYHPSISYCIVCNKEIKTDGQFPILFGADNGGSVCSTCQKPGDYYISLSPEMFKIFSALQTASLQEAATVPIGLSKVTLLQEALTRFISTQTQMDCRLKSLAFIEKLKNSNNT
;
A
#
# COMPACT_ATOMS: atom_id res chain seq x y z
N MET A 1 -14.80 5.11 -4.49
CA MET A 1 -13.71 5.96 -5.04
C MET A 1 -12.37 5.24 -4.85
N HIS A 2 -12.15 4.12 -5.53
CA HIS A 2 -10.93 3.27 -5.41
C HIS A 2 -10.23 3.07 -6.77
N PHE A 3 -10.77 3.64 -7.85
CA PHE A 3 -10.18 3.59 -9.19
C PHE A 3 -8.78 4.19 -9.25
N LEU A 4 -8.50 5.26 -8.49
CA LEU A 4 -7.17 5.87 -8.45
C LEU A 4 -6.13 4.91 -7.87
N LEU A 5 -6.46 4.21 -6.79
CA LEU A 5 -5.58 3.20 -6.19
C LEU A 5 -5.27 2.07 -7.19
N LEU A 6 -6.27 1.63 -7.94
CA LEU A 6 -6.10 0.60 -8.96
C LEU A 6 -5.26 1.06 -10.13
N PHE A 7 -5.55 2.24 -10.65
CA PHE A 7 -4.72 2.86 -11.67
C PHE A 7 -3.27 2.96 -11.20
N PHE A 8 -3.05 3.37 -9.95
CA PHE A 8 -1.71 3.51 -9.39
C PHE A 8 -0.98 2.17 -9.28
N LEU A 9 -1.63 1.13 -8.75
CA LEU A 9 -1.07 -0.23 -8.71
C LEU A 9 -0.72 -0.76 -10.10
N ARG A 10 -1.59 -0.53 -11.09
CA ARG A 10 -1.36 -0.95 -12.46
C ARG A 10 -0.21 -0.19 -13.11
N LEU A 11 -0.13 1.12 -12.90
CA LEU A 11 1.00 1.92 -13.35
C LEU A 11 2.32 1.40 -12.76
N LEU A 12 2.37 1.17 -11.44
CA LEU A 12 3.56 0.63 -10.78
C LEU A 12 3.98 -0.72 -11.37
N SER A 13 3.03 -1.63 -11.58
CA SER A 13 3.28 -2.91 -12.24
C SER A 13 3.84 -2.77 -13.65
N GLN A 14 3.31 -1.85 -14.47
CA GLN A 14 3.83 -1.62 -15.83
C GLN A 14 5.24 -1.02 -15.82
N LEU A 15 5.59 -0.27 -14.78
CA LEU A 15 6.93 0.27 -14.56
C LEU A 15 7.89 -0.76 -13.93
N GLY A 16 7.43 -1.98 -13.63
CA GLY A 16 8.23 -3.04 -13.01
C GLY A 16 8.33 -2.96 -11.49
N TYR A 17 7.60 -2.06 -10.84
CA TYR A 17 7.58 -1.92 -9.38
C TYR A 17 6.46 -2.78 -8.77
N HIS A 18 6.86 -3.86 -8.10
CA HIS A 18 5.94 -4.82 -7.48
C HIS A 18 6.22 -4.94 -5.98
N PRO A 19 5.36 -4.40 -5.09
CA PRO A 19 5.48 -4.63 -3.65
C PRO A 19 5.40 -6.12 -3.30
N SER A 20 6.37 -6.64 -2.54
CA SER A 20 6.29 -8.04 -2.08
C SER A 20 5.32 -8.16 -0.92
N ILE A 21 4.13 -8.72 -1.15
CA ILE A 21 3.09 -8.85 -0.12
C ILE A 21 3.02 -10.27 0.45
N SER A 22 2.95 -11.31 -0.38
CA SER A 22 2.73 -12.69 0.10
C SER A 22 3.88 -13.28 0.95
N TYR A 23 5.10 -12.79 0.77
CA TYR A 23 6.28 -13.28 1.47
C TYR A 23 7.01 -12.14 2.18
N CYS A 24 7.61 -12.46 3.32
CA CYS A 24 8.48 -11.54 4.03
C CYS A 24 9.69 -11.21 3.16
N ILE A 25 9.90 -9.91 2.89
CA ILE A 25 11.00 -9.46 2.03
C ILE A 25 12.40 -9.74 2.61
N VAL A 26 12.50 -10.03 3.91
CA VAL A 26 13.78 -10.30 4.60
C VAL A 26 14.13 -11.79 4.64
N CYS A 27 13.17 -12.65 5.03
CA CYS A 27 13.43 -14.08 5.25
C CYS A 27 12.71 -15.01 4.26
N ASN A 28 11.95 -14.45 3.31
CA ASN A 28 11.20 -15.15 2.28
C ASN A 28 10.15 -16.16 2.81
N LYS A 29 9.81 -16.10 4.10
CA LYS A 29 8.72 -16.90 4.68
C LYS A 29 7.37 -16.30 4.30
N GLU A 30 6.40 -17.16 4.04
CA GLU A 30 5.03 -16.75 3.76
C GLU A 30 4.43 -15.97 4.94
N ILE A 31 3.74 -14.88 4.63
CA ILE A 31 3.04 -14.06 5.61
C ILE A 31 1.67 -14.69 5.89
N LYS A 32 1.47 -15.14 7.12
CA LYS A 32 0.18 -15.70 7.55
C LYS A 32 -0.81 -14.59 7.85
N THR A 33 -2.00 -14.68 7.24
CA THR A 33 -3.07 -13.69 7.38
C THR A 33 -4.24 -14.17 8.25
N ASP A 34 -4.10 -15.35 8.86
CA ASP A 34 -5.15 -15.98 9.66
C ASP A 34 -5.08 -15.60 11.15
N GLY A 35 -4.07 -14.83 11.54
CA GLY A 35 -3.90 -14.31 12.90
C GLY A 35 -4.68 -13.02 13.15
N GLN A 36 -4.81 -12.65 14.42
CA GLN A 36 -5.40 -11.37 14.84
C GLN A 36 -4.40 -10.19 14.79
N PHE A 37 -3.11 -10.49 14.60
CA PHE A 37 -2.06 -9.49 14.64
C PHE A 37 -1.95 -8.74 13.31
N PRO A 38 -1.65 -7.43 13.35
CA PRO A 38 -1.41 -6.68 12.13
C PRO A 38 -0.14 -7.17 11.42
N ILE A 39 -0.14 -7.04 10.11
CA ILE A 39 0.98 -7.34 9.23
C ILE A 39 1.70 -6.04 8.93
N LEU A 40 3.03 -6.07 9.03
CA LEU A 40 3.86 -4.90 8.78
C LEU A 40 4.22 -4.82 7.31
N PHE A 41 4.06 -3.64 6.72
CA PHE A 41 4.56 -3.29 5.41
C PHE A 41 5.70 -2.26 5.54
N GLY A 42 6.92 -2.69 5.23
CA GLY A 42 8.07 -1.81 5.18
C GLY A 42 8.22 -1.25 3.78
N ALA A 43 7.62 -0.08 3.53
CA ALA A 43 7.69 0.59 2.22
C ALA A 43 9.13 0.80 1.75
N ASP A 44 10.03 1.10 2.69
CA ASP A 44 11.45 1.34 2.42
C ASP A 44 12.19 0.04 2.06
N ASN A 45 11.74 -1.10 2.59
CA ASN A 45 12.25 -2.43 2.26
C ASN A 45 11.56 -3.05 1.04
N GLY A 46 10.51 -2.41 0.50
CA GLY A 46 9.81 -2.86 -0.70
C GLY A 46 8.74 -3.94 -0.49
N GLY A 47 8.38 -4.25 0.76
CA GLY A 47 7.46 -5.35 1.01
C GLY A 47 7.05 -5.57 2.46
N SER A 48 6.31 -6.66 2.66
CA SER A 48 5.85 -7.11 3.96
C SER A 48 6.98 -7.68 4.80
N VAL A 49 6.90 -7.45 6.11
CA VAL A 49 7.92 -7.86 7.08
C VAL A 49 7.23 -8.65 8.18
N CYS A 50 7.71 -9.87 8.43
CA CYS A 50 7.20 -10.69 9.53
C CYS A 50 7.73 -10.16 10.88
N SER A 51 7.04 -10.48 11.97
CA SER A 51 7.39 -10.03 13.32
C SER A 51 8.82 -10.36 13.74
N THR A 52 9.38 -11.49 13.27
CA THR A 52 10.76 -11.87 13.58
C THR A 52 11.82 -11.07 12.82
N CYS A 53 11.45 -10.45 11.70
CA CYS A 53 12.34 -9.65 10.86
C CYS A 53 12.15 -8.14 11.06
N GLN A 54 11.18 -7.74 11.89
CA GLN A 54 10.98 -6.35 12.26
C GLN A 54 12.22 -5.82 12.98
N LYS A 55 12.71 -4.66 12.56
CA LYS A 55 13.84 -3.98 13.22
C LYS A 55 13.34 -2.77 14.01
N PRO A 56 13.82 -2.57 15.25
CA PRO A 56 13.57 -1.34 15.98
C PRO A 56 14.11 -0.12 15.21
N GLY A 57 13.33 0.96 15.14
CA GLY A 57 13.72 2.21 14.48
C GLY A 57 13.29 2.33 13.02
N ASP A 58 12.96 1.22 12.35
CA ASP A 58 12.39 1.26 11.01
C ASP A 58 10.91 1.66 11.05
N TYR A 59 10.46 2.38 10.02
CA TYR A 59 9.06 2.73 9.85
C TYR A 59 8.31 1.61 9.13
N TYR A 60 7.21 1.15 9.74
CA TYR A 60 6.32 0.15 9.18
C TYR A 60 4.89 0.65 9.14
N ILE A 61 4.22 0.40 8.04
CA ILE A 61 2.78 0.62 7.92
C ILE A 61 2.08 -0.65 8.42
N SER A 62 1.26 -0.49 9.46
CA SER A 62 0.50 -1.57 10.07
C SER A 62 -0.77 -1.82 9.26
N LEU A 63 -0.89 -3.00 8.64
CA LEU A 63 -2.05 -3.42 7.87
C LEU A 63 -2.82 -4.48 8.65
N SER A 64 -4.14 -4.34 8.77
CA SER A 64 -4.96 -5.43 9.28
C SER A 64 -4.87 -6.65 8.33
N PRO A 65 -5.14 -7.88 8.81
CA PRO A 65 -5.14 -9.05 7.94
C PRO A 65 -6.10 -8.93 6.75
N GLU A 66 -7.29 -8.36 6.97
CA GLU A 66 -8.26 -8.06 5.92
C GLU A 66 -7.66 -7.08 4.88
N MET A 67 -7.00 -6.03 5.36
CA MET A 67 -6.40 -5.02 4.51
C MET A 67 -5.27 -5.57 3.65
N PHE A 68 -4.46 -6.45 4.22
CA PHE A 68 -3.41 -7.16 3.52
C PHE A 68 -3.98 -8.08 2.44
N LYS A 69 -5.07 -8.82 2.73
CA LYS A 69 -5.76 -9.66 1.74
C LYS A 69 -6.25 -8.83 0.56
N ILE A 70 -6.84 -7.66 0.83
CA ILE A 70 -7.24 -6.70 -0.20
C ILE A 70 -6.02 -6.26 -1.02
N PHE A 71 -4.93 -5.83 -0.37
CA PHE A 71 -3.74 -5.37 -1.08
C PHE A 71 -3.12 -6.46 -1.96
N SER A 72 -3.03 -7.70 -1.46
CA SER A 72 -2.56 -8.84 -2.23
C SER A 72 -3.46 -9.13 -3.43
N ALA A 73 -4.78 -9.08 -3.24
CA ALA A 73 -5.75 -9.34 -4.30
C ALA A 73 -5.68 -8.26 -5.40
N LEU A 74 -5.63 -6.97 -5.05
CA LEU A 74 -5.63 -5.87 -6.03
C LEU A 74 -4.41 -5.85 -6.95
N GLN A 75 -3.27 -6.42 -6.52
CA GLN A 75 -2.07 -6.51 -7.36
C GLN A 75 -2.22 -7.48 -8.53
N THR A 76 -3.09 -8.48 -8.39
CA THR A 76 -3.29 -9.53 -9.41
C THR A 76 -4.65 -9.41 -10.11
N ALA A 77 -5.69 -8.92 -9.41
CA ALA A 77 -7.07 -8.81 -9.89
C ALA A 77 -7.23 -7.89 -11.11
N SER A 78 -7.86 -8.39 -12.19
CA SER A 78 -8.24 -7.60 -13.37
C SER A 78 -9.00 -6.31 -13.02
N LEU A 79 -9.07 -5.37 -13.97
CA LEU A 79 -9.76 -4.10 -13.72
C LEU A 79 -11.24 -4.32 -13.34
N GLN A 80 -11.89 -5.31 -13.96
CA GLN A 80 -13.28 -5.68 -13.68
C GLN A 80 -13.44 -6.24 -12.27
N GLU A 81 -12.61 -7.21 -11.88
CA GLU A 81 -12.63 -7.81 -10.54
C GLU A 81 -12.37 -6.74 -9.48
N ALA A 82 -11.36 -5.92 -9.69
CA ALA A 82 -10.95 -4.91 -8.74
C ALA A 82 -11.96 -3.77 -8.56
N ALA A 83 -12.74 -3.44 -9.60
CA ALA A 83 -13.82 -2.47 -9.51
C ALA A 83 -14.94 -2.91 -8.56
N THR A 84 -15.11 -4.22 -8.35
CA THR A 84 -16.14 -4.79 -7.47
C THR A 84 -15.71 -4.92 -6.01
N VAL A 85 -14.42 -4.75 -5.70
CA VAL A 85 -13.92 -4.89 -4.32
C VAL A 85 -14.37 -3.68 -3.50
N PRO A 86 -15.18 -3.87 -2.44
CA PRO A 86 -15.59 -2.76 -1.58
C PRO A 86 -14.43 -2.36 -0.68
N ILE A 87 -13.93 -1.13 -0.85
CA ILE A 87 -12.84 -0.59 -0.02
C ILE A 87 -13.30 0.73 0.59
N GLY A 88 -13.32 0.78 1.93
CA GLY A 88 -13.61 2.02 2.66
C GLY A 88 -12.56 3.09 2.42
N LEU A 89 -12.96 4.36 2.54
CA LEU A 89 -12.07 5.50 2.24
C LEU A 89 -10.77 5.48 3.06
N SER A 90 -10.86 5.16 4.36
CA SER A 90 -9.68 5.04 5.25
C SER A 90 -8.67 4.01 4.76
N LYS A 91 -9.15 2.86 4.28
CA LYS A 91 -8.32 1.80 3.70
C LYS A 91 -7.66 2.28 2.41
N VAL A 92 -8.40 2.93 1.51
CA VAL A 92 -7.83 3.49 0.27
C VAL A 92 -6.70 4.48 0.58
N THR A 93 -6.91 5.40 1.52
CA THR A 93 -5.88 6.39 1.91
C THR A 93 -4.63 5.71 2.45
N LEU A 94 -4.77 4.68 3.30
CA LEU A 94 -3.64 3.95 3.85
C LEU A 94 -2.80 3.22 2.78
N LEU A 95 -3.44 2.60 1.77
CA LEU A 95 -2.70 1.97 0.66
C LEU A 95 -2.07 3.01 -0.25
N GLN A 96 -2.74 4.14 -0.46
CA GLN A 96 -2.18 5.22 -1.24
C GLN A 96 -0.90 5.77 -0.57
N GLU A 97 -0.92 5.95 0.76
CA GLU A 97 0.27 6.31 1.53
C GLU A 97 1.38 5.25 1.39
N ALA A 98 1.04 3.97 1.56
CA ALA A 98 1.98 2.87 1.45
C ALA A 98 2.66 2.80 0.08
N LEU A 99 1.88 2.92 -1.00
CA LEU A 99 2.40 2.88 -2.37
C LEU A 99 3.17 4.14 -2.74
N THR A 100 2.73 5.32 -2.28
CA THR A 100 3.44 6.59 -2.52
C THR A 100 4.80 6.56 -1.84
N ARG A 101 4.87 6.09 -0.58
CA ARG A 101 6.14 5.93 0.12
C ARG A 101 7.02 4.88 -0.56
N PHE A 102 6.46 3.73 -0.91
CA PHE A 102 7.18 2.67 -1.62
C PHE A 102 7.85 3.22 -2.88
N ILE A 103 7.10 3.87 -3.78
CA ILE A 103 7.69 4.37 -5.01
C ILE A 103 8.69 5.51 -4.76
N SER A 104 8.45 6.35 -3.76
CA SER A 104 9.37 7.45 -3.41
C SER A 104 10.71 6.88 -2.97
N THR A 105 10.71 5.84 -2.13
CA THR A 105 11.92 5.19 -1.65
C THR A 105 12.63 4.42 -2.77
N GLN A 106 11.90 3.69 -3.62
CA GLN A 106 12.50 2.92 -4.72
C GLN A 106 13.10 3.81 -5.82
N THR A 107 12.51 4.98 -6.08
CA THR A 107 13.01 5.92 -7.10
C THR A 107 14.00 6.95 -6.55
N GLN A 108 14.14 7.06 -5.23
CA GLN A 108 14.85 8.15 -4.55
C GLN A 108 14.31 9.54 -4.94
N MET A 109 13.04 9.61 -5.34
CA MET A 109 12.36 10.83 -5.72
C MET A 109 11.24 11.13 -4.74
N ASP A 110 10.98 12.41 -4.53
CA ASP A 110 9.79 12.85 -3.84
C ASP A 110 8.57 12.71 -4.76
N CYS A 111 7.84 11.59 -4.66
CA CYS A 111 6.65 11.32 -5.46
C CYS A 111 5.38 11.98 -4.90
N ARG A 112 5.50 13.06 -4.11
CA ARG A 112 4.34 13.86 -3.70
C ARG A 112 3.64 14.47 -4.91
N LEU A 113 2.43 13.97 -5.18
CA LEU A 113 1.60 14.46 -6.28
C LEU A 113 1.02 15.84 -5.93
N LYS A 114 1.49 16.89 -6.63
CA LYS A 114 1.01 18.28 -6.45
C LYS A 114 -0.50 18.41 -6.63
N SER A 115 -1.09 17.64 -7.53
CA SER A 115 -2.54 17.59 -7.75
C SER A 115 -3.30 17.05 -6.53
N LEU A 116 -2.77 16.01 -5.87
CA LEU A 116 -3.36 15.48 -4.63
C LEU A 116 -3.24 16.49 -3.49
N ALA A 117 -2.06 17.08 -3.31
CA ALA A 117 -1.84 18.11 -2.30
C ALA A 117 -2.78 19.32 -2.49
N PHE A 118 -3.09 19.67 -3.74
CA PHE A 118 -4.07 20.72 -4.06
C PHE A 118 -5.50 20.30 -3.68
N ILE A 119 -5.92 19.07 -4.01
CA ILE A 119 -7.26 18.56 -3.64
C ILE A 119 -7.42 18.51 -2.12
N GLU A 120 -6.40 18.09 -1.38
CA GLU A 120 -6.41 18.08 0.09
C GLU A 120 -6.57 19.50 0.65
N LYS A 121 -5.85 20.49 0.09
CA LYS A 121 -6.04 21.90 0.45
C LYS A 121 -7.47 22.37 0.23
N LEU A 122 -8.08 22.03 -0.91
CA LEU A 122 -9.48 22.39 -1.21
C LEU A 122 -10.49 21.73 -0.26
N LYS A 123 -10.26 20.46 0.11
CA LYS A 123 -11.12 19.78 1.09
C LYS A 123 -11.07 20.45 2.46
N ASN A 124 -9.89 20.91 2.87
CA ASN A 124 -9.69 21.55 4.16
C ASN A 124 -10.23 22.99 4.19
N SER A 125 -10.23 23.71 3.05
CA SER A 125 -10.80 25.06 2.96
C SER A 125 -12.33 25.10 2.97
N ASN A 126 -13.00 23.99 2.63
CA ASN A 126 -14.47 23.92 2.58
C ASN A 126 -15.11 23.46 3.91
N ASN A 127 -14.29 23.20 4.94
CA ASN A 127 -14.73 22.81 6.29
C ASN A 127 -14.65 23.97 7.31
N THR A 128 -14.54 25.21 6.83
CA THR A 128 -14.61 26.48 7.59
C THR A 128 -15.68 27.35 6.96
#